data_AF-A0A351C792-F1
#
_entry.id   AF-A0A351C792-F1
#
_cell.length_a   1.000
_cell.length_b   1.000
_cell.length_c   1.000
_cell.angle_alpha   90.00
_cell.angle_beta   90.00
_cell.angle_gamma   90.00
#
_symmetry.space_group_name_H-M   'P 1'
#
loop_
_entity.id
_entity.type
_entity.pdbx_description
1 polymer ?
#
loop_
_entity_poly.entity_id
_entity_poly.type
_entity_poly.pdbx_seq_one_letter_code
_entity_poly.pdbx_strand_id
1 'polypeptide(L)'
;MKLDMMHAHLMASLGRNPFFLSLTKKSAELVSGDGLLRISVEALDASGLLAAKHLAHNQYVNAMLHSGDDLDAHRATLNFLSKAVERQGHPTTRPHTSRPASVRNRKPRVQKSVSRAA
;
A
#
# COMPACT_ATOMS: atom_id res chain seq x y z
N MET A 1 -10.49 -13.25 -23.99
CA MET A 1 -10.72 -14.12 -22.80
C MET A 1 -9.41 -14.46 -22.06
N LYS A 2 -8.57 -13.47 -21.71
CA LYS A 2 -7.36 -13.68 -20.87
C LYS A 2 -7.45 -13.05 -19.48
N LEU A 3 -8.32 -12.05 -19.31
CA LEU A 3 -8.55 -11.33 -18.05
C LEU A 3 -9.00 -12.26 -16.90
N ASP A 4 -9.74 -13.32 -17.24
CA ASP A 4 -10.38 -14.20 -16.26
C ASP A 4 -9.38 -15.21 -15.65
N MET A 5 -8.41 -15.68 -16.45
CA MET A 5 -7.45 -16.69 -15.99
C MET A 5 -6.46 -16.16 -14.95
N MET A 6 -5.95 -14.94 -15.11
CA MET A 6 -5.03 -14.34 -14.13
C MET A 6 -5.75 -14.02 -12.80
N HIS A 7 -6.98 -13.54 -12.87
CA HIS A 7 -7.82 -13.27 -11.70
C HIS A 7 -8.11 -14.55 -10.91
N ALA A 8 -8.58 -15.60 -11.59
CA ALA A 8 -8.85 -16.90 -10.98
C ALA A 8 -7.58 -17.53 -10.39
N HIS A 9 -6.44 -17.41 -11.06
CA HIS A 9 -5.16 -17.95 -10.58
C HIS A 9 -4.65 -17.21 -9.32
N LEU A 10 -4.82 -15.89 -9.26
CA LEU A 10 -4.52 -15.10 -8.05
C LEU A 10 -5.45 -15.47 -6.89
N MET A 11 -6.74 -15.59 -7.16
CA MET A 11 -7.73 -16.01 -6.16
C MET A 11 -7.43 -17.42 -5.62
N ALA A 12 -7.05 -18.36 -6.49
CA ALA A 12 -6.68 -19.71 -6.09
C ALA A 12 -5.35 -19.77 -5.31
N SER A 13 -4.36 -18.96 -5.71
CA SER A 13 -3.01 -19.01 -5.16
C SER A 13 -2.85 -18.21 -3.86
N LEU A 14 -3.41 -17.00 -3.80
CA LEU A 14 -3.34 -16.12 -2.62
C LEU A 14 -4.57 -16.20 -1.72
N GLY A 15 -5.69 -16.78 -2.18
CA GLY A 15 -6.90 -16.91 -1.37
C GLY A 15 -6.83 -18.01 -0.32
N ARG A 16 -5.88 -18.94 -0.43
CA ARG A 16 -5.76 -20.11 0.45
C ARG A 16 -4.94 -19.83 1.72
N ASN A 17 -3.99 -18.91 1.64
CA ASN A 17 -3.07 -18.54 2.73
C ASN A 17 -3.08 -17.02 2.94
N PRO A 18 -2.83 -16.50 4.16
CA PRO A 18 -2.60 -15.08 4.36
C PRO A 18 -1.46 -14.61 3.46
N PHE A 19 -1.49 -13.37 2.99
CA PHE A 19 -0.38 -12.78 2.25
C PHE A 19 -0.14 -11.34 2.67
N PHE A 20 1.07 -10.86 2.43
CA PHE A 20 1.53 -9.58 2.91
C PHE A 20 2.31 -8.85 1.83
N LEU A 21 2.34 -7.54 1.94
CA LEU A 21 3.22 -6.71 1.14
C LEU A 21 4.67 -6.82 1.65
N SER A 22 5.59 -7.21 0.78
CA SER A 22 7.02 -7.09 0.99
C SER A 22 7.60 -5.96 0.15
N LEU A 23 8.47 -5.15 0.75
CA LEU A 23 9.24 -4.11 0.08
C LEU A 23 10.72 -4.53 0.00
N THR A 24 10.97 -5.66 -0.66
CA THR A 24 12.30 -6.25 -0.77
C THR A 24 13.10 -5.62 -1.91
N LYS A 25 13.84 -4.55 -1.57
CA LYS A 25 15.03 -3.97 -2.23
C LYS A 25 14.92 -3.39 -3.65
N LYS A 26 13.91 -3.68 -4.48
CA LYS A 26 13.73 -2.98 -5.79
C LYS A 26 12.27 -2.79 -6.25
N SER A 27 11.36 -3.67 -5.84
CA SER A 27 9.95 -3.63 -6.26
C SER A 27 9.03 -4.06 -5.13
N ALA A 28 7.76 -3.64 -5.20
CA ALA A 28 6.74 -4.09 -4.27
C ALA A 28 6.26 -5.49 -4.66
N GLU A 29 6.24 -6.42 -3.72
CA GLU A 29 5.88 -7.82 -3.93
C GLU A 29 4.77 -8.24 -2.96
N LEU A 30 3.83 -9.05 -3.43
CA LEU A 30 2.90 -9.79 -2.59
C LEU A 30 3.53 -11.14 -2.27
N VAL A 31 3.70 -11.42 -0.98
CA VAL A 31 4.33 -12.63 -0.48
C VAL A 31 3.31 -13.41 0.33
N SER A 32 3.11 -14.68 0.01
CA SER A 32 2.27 -15.56 0.82
C SER A 32 2.88 -15.79 2.20
N GLY A 33 2.06 -16.11 3.20
CA GLY A 33 2.49 -16.32 4.58
C GLY A 33 3.44 -17.50 4.77
N ASP A 34 3.43 -18.47 3.84
CA ASP A 34 4.42 -19.56 3.76
C ASP A 34 5.71 -19.16 3.04
N GLY A 35 5.78 -17.96 2.46
CA GLY A 35 6.92 -17.41 1.72
C GLY A 35 7.19 -18.07 0.37
N LEU A 36 6.39 -19.06 -0.04
CA LEU A 36 6.60 -19.85 -1.26
C LEU A 36 6.19 -19.10 -2.52
N LEU A 37 5.16 -18.26 -2.42
CA LEU A 37 4.64 -17.48 -3.53
C LEU A 37 5.05 -16.03 -3.37
N ARG A 38 5.67 -15.48 -4.41
CA ARG A 38 6.04 -14.07 -4.52
C ARG A 38 5.58 -13.54 -5.85
N ILE A 39 4.73 -12.52 -5.81
CA ILE A 39 4.16 -11.91 -7.00
C ILE A 39 4.55 -10.44 -7.01
N SER A 40 5.28 -10.00 -8.04
CA SER A 40 5.56 -8.57 -8.21
C SER A 40 4.25 -7.83 -8.48
N VAL A 41 3.99 -6.75 -7.75
CA VAL A 41 2.81 -5.91 -7.93
C VAL A 41 2.82 -5.24 -9.32
N GLU A 42 4.00 -4.98 -9.87
CA GLU A 42 4.18 -4.39 -11.20
C GLU A 42 3.81 -5.36 -12.33
N ALA A 43 3.83 -6.67 -12.06
CA ALA A 43 3.42 -7.69 -13.02
C ALA A 43 1.89 -7.87 -13.05
N LEU A 44 1.14 -7.24 -12.14
CA LEU A 44 -0.30 -7.33 -12.05
C LEU A 44 -0.98 -6.31 -12.98
N ASP A 45 -1.90 -6.81 -13.79
CA ASP A 45 -2.84 -5.97 -14.53
C ASP A 45 -3.92 -5.40 -13.58
N ALA A 46 -4.75 -4.49 -14.10
CA ALA A 46 -5.78 -3.81 -13.30
C ALA A 46 -6.76 -4.79 -12.64
N SER A 47 -7.12 -5.86 -13.35
CA SER A 47 -7.93 -6.95 -12.82
C SER A 47 -7.23 -7.69 -11.68
N GLY A 48 -5.94 -7.99 -11.81
CA GLY A 48 -5.13 -8.66 -10.80
C GLY A 48 -4.91 -7.81 -9.56
N LEU A 49 -4.70 -6.49 -9.71
CA LEU A 49 -4.64 -5.57 -8.58
C LEU A 49 -5.96 -5.47 -7.84
N LEU A 50 -7.08 -5.41 -8.56
CA LEU A 50 -8.40 -5.40 -7.94
C LEU A 50 -8.69 -6.71 -7.18
N ALA A 51 -8.29 -7.84 -7.78
CA ALA A 51 -8.36 -9.15 -7.14
C ALA A 51 -7.58 -9.18 -5.82
N ALA A 52 -6.31 -8.76 -5.87
CA ALA A 52 -5.45 -8.72 -4.70
C ALA A 52 -6.01 -7.78 -3.62
N LYS A 53 -6.57 -6.62 -4.01
CA LYS A 53 -7.23 -5.69 -3.08
C LYS A 53 -8.41 -6.34 -2.37
N HIS A 54 -9.28 -7.06 -3.10
CA HIS A 54 -10.44 -7.74 -2.51
C HIS A 54 -10.00 -8.82 -1.53
N LEU A 55 -8.97 -9.61 -1.86
CA LEU A 55 -8.44 -10.60 -0.93
C LEU A 55 -7.83 -9.95 0.32
N ALA A 56 -7.04 -8.89 0.15
CA ALA A 56 -6.45 -8.16 1.28
C ALA A 56 -7.52 -7.54 2.18
N HIS A 57 -8.64 -7.08 1.60
CA HIS A 57 -9.78 -6.58 2.35
C HIS A 57 -10.40 -7.69 3.20
N ASN A 58 -10.66 -8.86 2.61
CA ASN A 58 -11.22 -10.01 3.34
C ASN A 58 -10.30 -10.48 4.46
N GLN A 59 -8.98 -10.52 4.23
CA GLN A 59 -8.00 -10.86 5.25
C GLN A 59 -8.00 -9.85 6.40
N TYR A 60 -8.05 -8.55 6.09
CA TYR A 60 -8.12 -7.50 7.10
C TYR A 60 -9.41 -7.60 7.94
N VAL A 61 -10.57 -7.80 7.31
CA VAL A 61 -11.85 -7.98 8.01
C VAL A 61 -11.81 -9.23 8.89
N ASN A 62 -11.29 -10.35 8.39
CA ASN A 62 -11.16 -11.58 9.17
C ASN A 62 -10.23 -11.39 10.37
N ALA A 63 -9.10 -10.70 10.20
CA ALA A 63 -8.19 -10.39 11.30
C ALA A 63 -8.85 -9.46 12.34
N MET A 64 -9.65 -8.48 11.91
CA MET A 64 -10.43 -7.63 12.83
C MET A 64 -11.44 -8.43 13.66
N LEU A 65 -12.17 -9.36 13.02
CA LEU A 65 -13.23 -10.12 13.68
C LEU A 65 -12.67 -11.16 14.67
N HIS A 66 -11.49 -11.70 14.41
CA HIS A 66 -10.92 -12.80 15.19
C HIS A 66 -9.70 -12.38 16.04
N SER A 67 -9.43 -11.08 16.17
CA SER A 67 -8.25 -10.55 16.89
C SER A 67 -6.93 -11.15 16.40
N GLY A 68 -6.74 -11.19 15.08
CA GLY A 68 -5.52 -11.73 14.47
C GLY A 68 -4.28 -10.88 14.77
N ASP A 69 -3.14 -11.55 14.97
CA ASP A 69 -1.88 -10.93 15.41
C ASP A 69 -1.27 -9.96 14.38
N ASP A 70 -1.67 -10.04 13.11
CA ASP A 70 -1.06 -9.31 11.98
C ASP A 70 -1.95 -8.19 11.41
N LEU A 71 -2.83 -7.61 12.22
CA LEU A 71 -3.81 -6.60 11.77
C LEU A 71 -3.14 -5.40 11.05
N ASP A 72 -2.02 -4.92 11.59
CA ASP A 72 -1.28 -3.80 11.00
C ASP A 72 -0.67 -4.17 9.65
N ALA A 73 -0.18 -5.39 9.49
CA ALA A 73 0.37 -5.88 8.23
C ALA A 73 -0.72 -6.03 7.16
N HIS A 74 -1.90 -6.55 7.53
CA HIS A 74 -3.05 -6.62 6.64
C HIS A 74 -3.55 -5.21 6.24
N ARG A 75 -3.62 -4.28 7.20
CA ARG A 75 -3.99 -2.88 6.94
C ARG A 75 -3.01 -2.20 5.98
N ALA A 76 -1.71 -2.39 6.19
CA ALA A 76 -0.67 -1.84 5.32
C ALA A 76 -0.78 -2.41 3.89
N THR A 77 -0.98 -3.72 3.77
CA THR A 77 -1.15 -4.42 2.49
C THR A 77 -2.39 -3.91 1.74
N LEU A 78 -3.54 -3.79 2.40
CA LEU A 78 -4.77 -3.24 1.82
C LEU A 78 -4.61 -1.78 1.36
N ASN A 79 -3.98 -0.94 2.18
CA ASN A 79 -3.74 0.46 1.83
C ASN A 79 -2.84 0.61 0.61
N PHE A 80 -1.81 -0.23 0.52
CA PHE A 80 -0.90 -0.22 -0.63
C PHE A 80 -1.63 -0.62 -1.91
N LEU A 81 -2.38 -1.73 -1.88
CA LEU A 81 -3.13 -2.21 -3.04
C LEU A 81 -4.22 -1.23 -3.47
N SER A 82 -4.89 -0.57 -2.53
CA SER A 82 -5.86 0.48 -2.84
C SER A 82 -5.23 1.62 -3.62
N LYS A 83 -4.05 2.09 -3.19
CA LYS A 83 -3.28 3.12 -3.92
C LYS A 83 -2.76 2.62 -5.28
N ALA A 84 -2.40 1.35 -5.39
CA ALA A 84 -1.95 0.76 -6.65
C ALA A 84 -3.09 0.71 -7.69
N VAL A 85 -4.29 0.32 -7.26
CA VAL A 85 -5.50 0.35 -8.10
C VAL A 85 -5.83 1.78 -8.54
N GLU A 86 -5.80 2.74 -7.62
CA GLU A 86 -6.02 4.16 -7.94
C GLU A 86 -5.04 4.69 -8.99
N ARG A 87 -3.76 4.28 -8.91
CA ARG A 87 -2.72 4.66 -9.88
C ARG A 87 -2.91 4.03 -11.25
N GLN A 88 -3.46 2.82 -11.34
CA GLN A 88 -3.67 2.14 -12.63
C GLN A 88 -4.93 2.61 -13.38
N GLY A 89 -5.91 3.24 -12.71
CA GLY A 89 -7.13 3.66 -13.41
C GLY A 89 -8.11 4.48 -12.60
N HIS A 90 -7.88 5.79 -12.50
CA HIS A 90 -8.95 6.77 -12.54
C HIS A 90 -8.89 7.51 -13.89
N PRO A 91 -9.91 7.41 -14.77
CA PRO A 91 -10.05 8.29 -15.93
C PRO A 91 -10.51 9.73 -15.59
N THR A 92 -10.53 10.15 -14.30
CA THR A 92 -11.04 11.47 -13.86
C THR A 92 -10.12 12.27 -12.92
N THR A 93 -9.00 11.75 -12.43
CA THR A 93 -8.09 12.56 -11.60
C THR A 93 -6.97 13.16 -12.44
N ARG A 94 -7.29 14.35 -12.97
CA ARG A 94 -6.47 15.49 -13.41
C ARG A 94 -4.96 15.48 -13.12
N PRO A 95 -4.18 16.22 -13.96
CA PRO A 95 -2.71 16.18 -13.97
C PRO A 95 -2.10 16.59 -12.64
N HIS A 96 -0.86 16.16 -12.45
CA HIS A 96 0.09 16.66 -11.47
C HIS A 96 0.08 18.20 -11.32
N THR A 97 -0.80 18.72 -10.48
CA THR A 97 -0.74 20.05 -9.84
C THR A 97 -1.39 19.84 -8.48
N SER A 98 -0.72 19.79 -7.35
CA SER A 98 0.35 20.66 -6.89
C SER A 98 0.97 19.99 -5.67
N ARG A 99 2.29 19.80 -5.75
CA ARG A 99 3.14 19.78 -4.56
C ARG A 99 2.88 21.10 -3.83
N PRO A 100 2.42 21.15 -2.55
CA PRO A 100 2.74 22.31 -1.76
C PRO A 100 4.22 22.14 -1.42
N ALA A 101 5.07 22.63 -2.32
CA ALA A 101 6.35 23.18 -1.91
C ALA A 101 6.04 24.43 -1.10
N SER A 102 5.52 24.27 0.12
CA SER A 102 5.33 25.34 1.08
C SER A 102 6.16 25.02 2.30
N VAL A 103 7.43 25.37 2.17
CA VAL A 103 8.18 26.17 3.15
C VAL A 103 7.73 25.97 4.60
N ARG A 104 8.47 25.12 5.32
CA ARG A 104 8.76 25.45 6.73
C ARG A 104 10.25 25.37 6.99
N ASN A 105 10.93 26.29 6.31
CA ASN A 105 12.20 26.84 6.70
C ASN A 105 12.00 27.56 8.05
N ARG A 106 11.88 26.81 9.16
CA ARG A 106 11.92 27.40 10.51
C ARG A 106 13.37 27.76 10.79
N LYS A 107 13.74 29.00 10.46
CA LYS A 107 14.97 29.64 10.95
C LYS A 107 15.07 29.44 12.48
N PRO A 108 16.28 29.20 13.02
CA PRO A 108 16.47 29.20 14.47
C PRO A 108 16.08 30.59 15.00
N ARG A 109 15.21 30.61 16.00
CA ARG A 109 14.81 31.81 16.72
C ARG A 109 16.06 32.32 17.45
N VAL A 110 16.73 33.32 16.88
CA VAL A 110 17.76 34.10 17.57
C VAL A 110 17.08 34.69 18.81
N GLN A 111 17.37 34.11 19.97
CA GLN A 111 17.06 34.72 21.26
C GLN A 111 17.88 36.01 21.33
N LYS A 112 17.19 37.14 21.18
CA LYS A 112 17.77 38.46 21.41
C LYS A 112 18.07 38.52 22.91
N SER A 113 19.34 38.41 23.25
CA SER A 113 19.90 38.71 24.56
C SER A 113 19.47 40.13 24.95
N VAL A 114 18.64 40.24 25.97
CA VAL A 114 18.42 41.52 26.65
C VAL A 114 19.61 41.69 27.59
N SER A 115 20.59 42.45 27.10
CA SER A 115 21.66 43.00 27.93
C SER A 115 21.25 44.40 28.41
N ARG A 116 21.66 44.71 29.64
CA ARG A 116 21.63 45.98 30.41
C ARG A 116 20.33 46.25 31.17
N ALA A 117 20.31 46.29 32.51
CA ALA A 117 21.19 46.94 33.50
C ALA A 117 21.13 48.48 33.47
N ALA A 118 20.32 49.03 34.38
CA ALA A 118 20.60 50.19 35.24
C ALA A 118 19.47 50.25 36.29
#